data_AF-A0A3A5W8W3-F1
#
_entry.id   AF-A0A3A5W8W3-F1
#
_cell.length_a   1.000
_cell.length_b   1.000
_cell.length_c   1.000
_cell.angle_alpha   90.00
_cell.angle_beta   90.00
_cell.angle_gamma   90.00
#
_symmetry.space_group_name_H-M   'P 1'
#
loop_
_entity.id
_entity.type
_entity.pdbx_description
1 polymer ?
#
loop_
_entity_poly.entity_id
_entity_poly.type
_entity_poly.pdbx_seq_one_letter_code
_entity_poly.pdbx_strand_id
1 'polypeptide(L)'
;MADEAPKDSAPLEGARRRASTATSSFGVSRREGHDASVYYTSRLNEGLVSSREVGAAQAFPKEHANTVLCGDSRALPLPDNCVHLVVTSPPYNASKDYDEDLSLKEYLTMLQDVFAECYRVLTPGGRMVVNVANLGRKPYIPLSSHINIIMAEIGFLMRGEIIWDKSASAGSSCAWGSFQSASNPCLRDVHEYLLVFSKGDYKLQRSKKERAEGRLDTIPRDDFIQHTKSIWSFATERASRVNHPAPFPVELPKRCIEMYSFTGDVVLDPFNGSGTTCVAAKMHGRRYLGVDLSEDYCAIAEERLGQTQALDLDDIIV
;
A
#
# COMPACT_ATOMS: atom_id res chain seq x y z
N MET A 1 22.00 67.05 -30.32
CA MET A 1 22.68 65.76 -30.13
C MET A 1 21.86 65.02 -29.10
N ALA A 2 20.86 64.27 -29.55
CA ALA A 2 20.98 62.82 -29.82
C ALA A 2 21.15 62.06 -28.50
N ASP A 3 20.36 61.06 -28.13
CA ASP A 3 19.39 60.28 -28.89
C ASP A 3 18.38 59.63 -27.94
N GLU A 4 17.18 59.42 -28.47
CA GLU A 4 16.05 58.76 -27.83
C GLU A 4 16.34 57.27 -27.57
N ALA A 5 15.88 56.76 -26.42
CA ALA A 5 15.77 55.33 -26.20
C ALA A 5 14.50 54.81 -26.90
N PRO A 6 14.57 53.87 -27.86
CA PRO A 6 13.36 53.30 -28.44
C PRO A 6 12.81 52.20 -27.54
N LYS A 7 11.53 52.33 -27.21
CA LYS A 7 10.64 51.19 -26.98
C LYS A 7 10.48 50.47 -28.31
N ASP A 8 10.64 49.16 -28.33
CA ASP A 8 9.92 48.35 -29.31
C ASP A 8 9.50 47.00 -28.73
N SER A 9 8.33 46.59 -29.20
CA SER A 9 7.48 45.53 -28.67
C SER A 9 7.28 44.42 -29.69
N ALA A 10 6.95 43.22 -29.19
CA ALA A 10 6.38 42.04 -29.87
C ALA A 10 7.37 40.90 -30.26
N PRO A 11 6.88 39.69 -30.61
CA PRO A 11 6.66 38.59 -29.67
C PRO A 11 7.52 37.35 -30.01
N LEU A 12 7.85 36.53 -29.00
CA LEU A 12 8.54 35.25 -29.24
C LEU A 12 7.52 34.19 -29.69
N GLU A 13 7.26 34.16 -30.99
CA GLU A 13 6.59 33.08 -31.70
C GLU A 13 7.59 31.95 -32.02
N GLY A 14 7.21 30.70 -31.79
CA GLY A 14 7.96 29.53 -32.29
C GLY A 14 8.01 28.35 -31.31
N ALA A 15 7.17 27.34 -31.55
CA ALA A 15 7.24 26.04 -30.90
C ALA A 15 8.63 25.42 -31.13
N ARG A 16 9.42 25.26 -30.06
CA ARG A 16 10.67 24.48 -30.10
C ARG A 16 10.33 23.01 -30.40
N ARG A 17 10.46 22.59 -31.65
CA ARG A 17 10.58 21.18 -32.02
C ARG A 17 11.78 20.60 -31.26
N ARG A 18 11.53 19.67 -30.33
CA ARG A 18 12.60 18.90 -29.68
C ARG A 18 13.20 17.96 -30.72
N ALA A 19 14.50 18.09 -30.95
CA ALA A 19 15.27 17.19 -31.78
C ALA A 19 15.25 15.77 -31.17
N SER A 20 15.09 14.76 -32.02
CA SER A 20 15.15 13.35 -31.64
C SER A 20 16.60 12.92 -31.38
N THR A 21 16.88 12.28 -30.25
CA THR A 21 18.18 11.66 -29.96
C THR A 21 18.04 10.22 -29.48
N ALA A 22 19.02 9.40 -29.84
CA ALA A 22 19.09 7.97 -29.60
C ALA A 22 19.67 7.63 -28.21
N THR A 23 19.35 6.43 -27.72
CA THR A 23 19.81 5.88 -26.43
C THR A 23 21.31 5.63 -26.39
N SER A 24 21.99 6.14 -25.35
CA SER A 24 23.36 5.76 -25.02
C SER A 24 23.40 4.60 -24.01
N SER A 25 24.47 3.81 -24.11
CA SER A 25 24.79 2.72 -23.20
C SER A 25 25.31 3.25 -21.87
N PHE A 26 24.48 3.18 -20.83
CA PHE A 26 24.85 3.32 -19.41
C PHE A 26 25.12 4.73 -18.83
N GLY A 27 24.43 4.99 -17.71
CA GLY A 27 24.92 5.76 -16.57
C GLY A 27 25.19 7.25 -16.79
N VAL A 28 24.14 8.07 -16.74
CA VAL A 28 24.28 9.53 -16.62
C VAL A 28 23.61 10.01 -15.33
N SER A 29 24.34 10.80 -14.54
CA SER A 29 23.93 11.35 -13.24
C SER A 29 23.13 12.66 -13.34
N ARG A 30 22.61 13.00 -14.52
CA ARG A 30 21.71 14.14 -14.72
C ARG A 30 20.29 13.67 -14.96
N ARG A 31 19.32 14.43 -14.44
CA ARG A 31 17.88 14.22 -14.65
C ARG A 31 17.53 14.59 -16.10
N GLU A 32 17.98 13.76 -17.02
CA GLU A 32 17.58 13.79 -18.43
C GLU A 32 16.33 12.93 -18.55
N GLY A 33 15.26 13.48 -19.13
CA GLY A 33 14.06 12.71 -19.39
C GLY A 33 14.36 11.68 -20.48
N HIS A 34 14.59 10.43 -20.08
CA HIS A 34 14.83 9.34 -21.02
C HIS A 34 13.51 8.90 -21.65
N ASP A 35 13.48 8.81 -22.98
CA ASP A 35 12.38 8.20 -23.71
C ASP A 35 12.43 6.67 -23.52
N ALA A 36 11.55 6.17 -22.64
CA ALA A 36 11.43 4.74 -22.34
C ALA A 36 10.50 4.01 -23.30
N SER A 37 10.00 4.65 -24.37
CA SER A 37 9.02 4.05 -25.28
C SER A 37 9.51 2.75 -25.90
N VAL A 38 10.80 2.63 -26.20
CA VAL A 38 11.40 1.39 -26.74
C VAL A 38 11.26 0.21 -25.78
N TYR A 39 11.42 0.44 -24.47
CA TYR A 39 11.25 -0.61 -23.47
C TYR A 39 9.78 -1.02 -23.36
N TYR A 40 8.88 -0.05 -23.16
CA TYR A 40 7.45 -0.31 -22.96
C TYR A 40 6.71 -0.81 -24.21
N THR A 41 7.27 -0.62 -25.41
CA THR A 41 6.75 -1.19 -26.67
C THR A 41 7.45 -2.48 -27.10
N SER A 42 8.40 -2.99 -26.30
CA SER A 42 9.08 -4.26 -26.60
C SER A 42 8.15 -5.46 -26.44
N ARG A 43 8.48 -6.58 -27.10
CA ARG A 43 7.75 -7.86 -26.98
C ARG A 43 7.64 -8.39 -25.56
N LEU A 44 8.56 -8.02 -24.67
CA LEU A 44 8.47 -8.38 -23.25
C LEU A 44 7.18 -7.84 -22.61
N ASN A 45 6.68 -6.70 -23.08
CA ASN A 45 5.47 -6.06 -22.57
C ASN A 45 4.21 -6.39 -23.39
N GLU A 46 4.31 -7.28 -24.38
CA GLU A 46 3.16 -7.68 -25.18
C GLU A 46 2.12 -8.38 -24.27
N GLY A 47 0.89 -7.87 -24.27
CA GLY A 47 -0.18 -8.34 -23.39
C GLY A 47 -0.14 -7.81 -21.95
N LEU A 48 0.90 -7.06 -21.55
CA LEU A 48 0.92 -6.34 -20.27
C LEU A 48 0.03 -5.10 -20.36
N VAL A 49 -0.85 -4.97 -19.38
CA VAL A 49 -1.82 -3.87 -19.30
C VAL A 49 -1.31 -2.83 -18.32
N SER A 50 -1.15 -1.58 -18.75
CA SER A 50 -0.74 -0.46 -17.89
C SER A 50 -1.92 0.38 -17.38
N SER A 51 -3.12 0.16 -17.93
CA SER A 51 -4.37 0.80 -17.47
C SER A 51 -5.61 -0.02 -17.83
N ARG A 52 -6.67 0.10 -17.03
CA ARG A 52 -7.99 -0.55 -17.22
C ARG A 52 -9.10 0.46 -16.93
N GLU A 53 -10.17 0.40 -17.70
CA GLU A 53 -11.43 1.08 -17.36
C GLU A 53 -12.10 0.30 -16.22
N VAL A 54 -12.46 1.00 -15.15
CA VAL A 54 -12.91 0.39 -13.89
C VAL A 54 -14.04 1.20 -13.24
N GLY A 55 -14.78 1.97 -14.04
CA GLY A 55 -15.84 2.87 -13.57
C GLY A 55 -15.32 4.15 -12.91
N ALA A 56 -16.26 4.95 -12.41
CA ALA A 56 -15.99 6.21 -11.71
C ALA A 56 -15.96 6.03 -10.19
N ALA A 57 -15.26 6.94 -9.50
CA ALA A 57 -15.28 7.04 -8.05
C ALA A 57 -16.70 7.33 -7.53
N GLN A 58 -17.09 6.65 -6.46
CA GLN A 58 -18.37 6.87 -5.77
C GLN A 58 -18.15 7.46 -4.37
N ALA A 59 -19.17 8.11 -3.83
CA ALA A 59 -19.11 8.67 -2.49
C ALA A 59 -19.09 7.54 -1.45
N PHE A 60 -18.20 7.65 -0.46
CA PHE A 60 -18.16 6.74 0.66
C PHE A 60 -19.33 7.00 1.63
N PRO A 61 -20.13 5.98 2.02
CA PRO A 61 -21.22 6.14 2.97
C PRO A 61 -20.74 6.69 4.31
N LYS A 62 -21.40 7.73 4.83
CA LYS A 62 -20.93 8.46 6.03
C LYS A 62 -21.09 7.63 7.31
N GLU A 63 -22.09 6.75 7.33
CA GLU A 63 -22.39 5.82 8.41
C GLU A 63 -21.27 4.79 8.67
N HIS A 64 -20.42 4.52 7.68
CA HIS A 64 -19.28 3.61 7.79
C HIS A 64 -17.94 4.35 8.01
N ALA A 65 -17.97 5.68 8.16
CA ALA A 65 -16.75 6.45 8.31
C ALA A 65 -16.27 6.40 9.75
N ASN A 66 -15.00 6.01 9.94
CA ASN A 66 -14.36 5.87 11.24
C ASN A 66 -15.04 4.82 12.12
N THR A 67 -15.43 3.70 11.53
CA THR A 67 -16.07 2.58 12.22
C THR A 67 -15.24 1.31 12.13
N VAL A 68 -15.44 0.41 13.08
CA VAL A 68 -15.03 -0.99 12.99
C VAL A 68 -16.30 -1.83 12.87
N LEU A 69 -16.37 -2.70 11.86
CA LEU A 69 -17.49 -3.61 11.67
C LEU A 69 -17.07 -5.02 12.05
N CYS A 70 -17.85 -5.65 12.93
CA CYS A 70 -17.74 -7.09 13.13
C CYS A 70 -18.53 -7.79 12.02
N GLY A 71 -17.83 -8.49 11.13
CA GLY A 71 -18.44 -9.10 9.97
C GLY A 71 -17.46 -9.68 8.97
N ASP A 72 -18.01 -10.21 7.88
CA ASP A 72 -17.26 -10.89 6.84
C ASP A 72 -16.87 -9.94 5.69
N SER A 73 -15.56 -9.76 5.51
CA SER A 73 -15.00 -8.89 4.47
C SER A 73 -15.20 -9.38 3.04
N ARG A 74 -15.73 -10.60 2.83
CA ARG A 74 -16.12 -11.11 1.50
C ARG A 74 -17.34 -10.40 0.92
N ALA A 75 -18.13 -9.71 1.76
CA ALA A 75 -19.31 -8.97 1.33
C ALA A 75 -19.44 -7.65 2.13
N LEU A 76 -18.76 -6.60 1.64
CA LEU A 76 -18.77 -5.30 2.28
C LEU A 76 -20.06 -4.54 1.95
N PRO A 77 -20.71 -3.90 2.93
CA PRO A 77 -21.91 -3.08 2.70
C PRO A 77 -21.56 -1.71 2.10
N LEU A 78 -20.74 -1.70 1.06
CA LEU A 78 -20.19 -0.51 0.42
C LEU A 78 -20.51 -0.48 -1.08
N PRO A 79 -20.70 0.71 -1.67
CA PRO A 79 -20.75 0.85 -3.12
C PRO A 79 -19.38 0.56 -3.76
N ASP A 80 -19.38 0.34 -5.07
CA ASP A 80 -18.13 0.21 -5.83
C ASP A 80 -17.33 1.52 -5.79
N ASN A 81 -16.00 1.42 -5.92
CA ASN A 81 -15.13 2.59 -6.13
C ASN A 81 -15.17 3.71 -5.08
N CYS A 82 -15.46 3.42 -3.81
CA CYS A 82 -15.62 4.41 -2.74
C CYS A 82 -14.48 4.49 -1.71
N VAL A 83 -13.57 3.51 -1.66
CA VAL A 83 -12.38 3.55 -0.76
C VAL A 83 -11.11 3.90 -1.54
N HIS A 84 -10.12 4.49 -0.88
CA HIS A 84 -8.96 5.07 -1.56
C HIS A 84 -7.69 4.23 -1.41
N LEU A 85 -7.56 3.59 -0.25
CA LEU A 85 -6.42 2.77 0.10
C LEU A 85 -6.90 1.55 0.90
N VAL A 86 -6.39 0.38 0.58
CA VAL A 86 -6.46 -0.81 1.44
C VAL A 86 -5.06 -1.07 1.98
N VAL A 87 -4.91 -1.21 3.30
CA VAL A 87 -3.68 -1.70 3.93
C VAL A 87 -4.07 -2.81 4.87
N THR A 88 -3.50 -4.00 4.69
CA THR A 88 -3.95 -5.16 5.43
C THR A 88 -2.86 -6.21 5.59
N SER A 89 -3.08 -7.13 6.52
CA SER A 89 -2.28 -8.34 6.74
C SER A 89 -3.23 -9.50 6.97
N PRO A 90 -3.42 -10.40 5.98
CA PRO A 90 -4.30 -11.54 6.16
C PRO A 90 -3.84 -12.49 7.30
N PRO A 91 -4.74 -13.29 7.89
CA PRO A 91 -4.37 -14.29 8.87
C PRO A 91 -3.49 -15.37 8.21
N TYR A 92 -2.43 -15.82 8.87
CA TYR A 92 -1.47 -16.75 8.25
C TYR A 92 -1.88 -18.22 8.30
N ASN A 93 -3.06 -18.55 8.84
CA ASN A 93 -3.59 -19.91 8.92
C ASN A 93 -2.54 -20.91 9.47
N ALA A 94 -1.79 -20.47 10.47
CA ALA A 94 -0.57 -21.13 10.96
C ALA A 94 -0.81 -21.86 12.28
N SER A 95 -2.06 -22.30 12.50
CA SER A 95 -2.48 -23.11 13.66
C SER A 95 -2.26 -22.39 15.00
N LYS A 96 -2.48 -21.07 15.04
CA LYS A 96 -2.62 -20.36 16.32
C LYS A 96 -4.07 -20.51 16.80
N ASP A 97 -4.34 -20.32 18.09
CA ASP A 97 -5.64 -20.63 18.74
C ASP A 97 -6.89 -19.94 18.12
N TYR A 98 -6.73 -19.07 17.12
CA TYR A 98 -7.73 -18.27 16.43
C TYR A 98 -7.76 -18.49 14.91
N ASP A 99 -6.85 -19.29 14.35
CA ASP A 99 -6.88 -19.63 12.92
C ASP A 99 -7.82 -20.82 12.69
N GLU A 100 -8.68 -20.73 11.68
CA GLU A 100 -9.42 -21.90 11.18
C GLU A 100 -8.43 -22.94 10.62
N ASP A 101 -8.74 -24.24 10.67
CA ASP A 101 -7.88 -25.29 10.10
C ASP A 101 -8.14 -25.44 8.59
N LEU A 102 -7.84 -24.38 7.83
CA LEU A 102 -8.06 -24.38 6.38
C LEU A 102 -6.93 -25.09 5.65
N SER A 103 -7.27 -25.83 4.59
CA SER A 103 -6.27 -26.24 3.60
C SER A 103 -5.69 -25.03 2.87
N LEU A 104 -4.49 -25.16 2.29
CA LEU A 104 -3.89 -24.09 1.48
C LEU A 104 -4.84 -23.61 0.37
N LYS A 105 -5.61 -24.51 -0.25
CA LYS A 105 -6.57 -24.15 -1.29
C LYS A 105 -7.71 -23.30 -0.74
N GLU A 106 -8.29 -23.70 0.39
CA GLU A 106 -9.38 -22.94 1.03
C GLU A 106 -8.89 -21.57 1.50
N TYR A 107 -7.69 -21.51 2.09
CA TYR A 107 -7.06 -20.26 2.48
C TYR A 107 -6.85 -19.32 1.29
N LEU A 108 -6.27 -19.80 0.19
CA LEU A 108 -6.06 -18.99 -1.02
C LEU A 108 -7.38 -18.55 -1.66
N THR A 109 -8.43 -19.38 -1.59
CA THR A 109 -9.77 -19.04 -2.07
C THR A 109 -10.38 -17.91 -1.22
N MET A 110 -10.27 -18.01 0.10
CA MET A 110 -10.71 -16.95 1.01
C MET A 110 -10.00 -15.62 0.71
N LEU A 111 -8.68 -15.64 0.50
CA LEU A 111 -7.93 -14.44 0.11
C LEU A 111 -8.45 -13.87 -1.21
N GLN A 112 -8.67 -14.72 -2.22
CA GLN A 112 -9.18 -14.30 -3.51
C GLN A 112 -10.55 -13.61 -3.38
N ASP A 113 -11.47 -14.16 -2.58
CA ASP A 113 -12.80 -13.58 -2.38
C ASP A 113 -12.72 -12.21 -1.70
N VAL A 114 -11.94 -12.10 -0.62
CA VAL A 114 -11.75 -10.82 0.09
C VAL A 114 -11.04 -9.79 -0.80
N PHE A 115 -10.03 -10.20 -1.56
CA PHE A 115 -9.30 -9.29 -2.45
C PHE A 115 -10.14 -8.87 -3.65
N ALA A 116 -11.04 -9.71 -4.15
CA ALA A 116 -12.00 -9.34 -5.18
C ALA A 116 -13.00 -8.29 -4.66
N GLU A 117 -13.45 -8.45 -3.42
CA GLU A 117 -14.31 -7.47 -2.78
C GLU A 117 -13.59 -6.15 -2.51
N CYS A 118 -12.32 -6.20 -2.07
CA CYS A 118 -11.45 -5.03 -1.98
C CYS A 118 -11.28 -4.34 -3.35
N TYR A 119 -11.07 -5.12 -4.42
CA TYR A 119 -11.00 -4.57 -5.77
C TYR A 119 -12.29 -3.85 -6.12
N ARG A 120 -13.47 -4.43 -5.86
CA ARG A 120 -14.77 -3.81 -6.14
C ARG A 120 -14.91 -2.43 -5.50
N VAL A 121 -14.64 -2.32 -4.20
CA VAL A 121 -14.83 -1.07 -3.44
C VAL A 121 -13.70 -0.04 -3.66
N LEU A 122 -12.52 -0.46 -4.09
CA LEU A 122 -11.38 0.45 -4.30
C LEU A 122 -11.64 1.38 -5.48
N THR A 123 -11.34 2.67 -5.33
CA THR A 123 -11.53 3.70 -6.35
C THR A 123 -10.49 3.58 -7.49
N PRO A 124 -10.76 4.09 -8.70
CA PRO A 124 -9.76 4.13 -9.77
C PRO A 124 -8.52 4.91 -9.34
N GLY A 125 -7.34 4.32 -9.52
CA GLY A 125 -6.08 4.87 -9.03
C GLY A 125 -5.79 4.60 -7.56
N GLY A 126 -6.75 4.05 -6.81
CA GLY A 126 -6.58 3.58 -5.44
C GLY A 126 -5.59 2.42 -5.38
N ARG A 127 -5.00 2.23 -4.19
CA ARG A 127 -4.00 1.17 -3.97
C ARG A 127 -4.43 0.17 -2.92
N MET A 128 -3.89 -1.03 -3.05
CA MET A 128 -3.95 -2.07 -2.04
C MET A 128 -2.53 -2.48 -1.68
N VAL A 129 -2.24 -2.52 -0.39
CA VAL A 129 -0.97 -2.98 0.17
C VAL A 129 -1.25 -4.19 1.05
N VAL A 130 -0.66 -5.33 0.68
CA VAL A 130 -0.81 -6.58 1.42
C VAL A 130 0.51 -6.91 2.10
N ASN A 131 0.51 -6.88 3.44
CA ASN A 131 1.61 -7.38 4.25
C ASN A 131 1.52 -8.91 4.32
N VAL A 132 2.59 -9.60 3.90
CA VAL A 132 2.63 -11.07 3.89
C VAL A 132 4.03 -11.61 4.17
N ALA A 133 4.12 -12.60 5.04
CA ALA A 133 5.25 -13.49 5.19
C ALA A 133 5.06 -14.76 4.35
N ASN A 134 6.14 -15.31 3.81
CA ASN A 134 6.10 -16.67 3.29
C ASN A 134 6.08 -17.66 4.46
N LEU A 135 5.41 -18.80 4.27
CA LEU A 135 5.13 -19.73 5.34
C LEU A 135 5.91 -21.03 5.21
N GLY A 136 6.10 -21.68 6.35
CA GLY A 136 6.75 -22.97 6.40
C GLY A 136 8.22 -22.93 6.03
N ARG A 137 8.82 -24.11 6.04
CA ARG A 137 10.22 -24.36 5.68
C ARG A 137 10.33 -25.65 4.89
N LYS A 138 9.54 -26.64 5.30
CA LYS A 138 9.43 -27.96 4.69
C LYS A 138 7.98 -28.46 4.79
N PRO A 139 7.11 -28.17 3.80
CA PRO A 139 7.39 -27.37 2.60
C PRO A 139 7.52 -25.87 2.89
N TYR A 140 8.18 -25.15 1.98
CA TYR A 140 8.15 -23.69 1.93
C TYR A 140 7.01 -23.26 1.02
N ILE A 141 6.18 -22.33 1.51
CA ILE A 141 4.99 -21.83 0.82
C ILE A 141 5.25 -20.35 0.47
N PRO A 142 5.50 -20.04 -0.81
CA PRO A 142 5.75 -18.67 -1.25
C PRO A 142 4.42 -17.90 -1.38
N LEU A 143 3.78 -17.58 -0.24
CA LEU A 143 2.51 -16.87 -0.23
C LEU A 143 2.54 -15.57 -1.05
N SER A 144 3.65 -14.84 -1.05
CA SER A 144 3.79 -13.64 -1.88
C SER A 144 3.56 -13.92 -3.36
N SER A 145 4.05 -15.05 -3.86
CA SER A 145 3.86 -15.48 -5.26
C SER A 145 2.42 -15.85 -5.55
N HIS A 146 1.76 -16.59 -4.63
CA HIS A 146 0.35 -16.92 -4.79
C HIS A 146 -0.54 -15.67 -4.80
N ILE A 147 -0.29 -14.72 -3.91
CA ILE A 147 -1.03 -13.46 -3.84
C ILE A 147 -0.81 -12.64 -5.12
N ASN A 148 0.43 -12.54 -5.63
CA ASN A 148 0.69 -11.84 -6.89
C ASN A 148 -0.14 -12.40 -8.07
N ILE A 149 -0.31 -13.72 -8.13
CA ILE A 149 -1.14 -14.37 -9.16
C ILE A 149 -2.62 -14.03 -8.96
N ILE A 150 -3.15 -14.22 -7.74
CA ILE A 150 -4.55 -13.90 -7.41
C ILE A 150 -4.88 -12.45 -7.76
N MET A 151 -4.01 -11.51 -7.37
CA MET A 151 -4.21 -10.08 -7.61
C MET A 151 -4.22 -9.76 -9.11
N ALA A 152 -3.34 -10.39 -9.89
CA ALA A 152 -3.31 -10.23 -11.35
C ALA A 152 -4.58 -10.79 -12.02
N GLU A 153 -5.08 -11.93 -11.56
CA GLU A 153 -6.32 -12.57 -12.05
C GLU A 153 -7.56 -11.73 -11.75
N ILE A 154 -7.63 -11.11 -10.56
CA ILE A 154 -8.70 -10.16 -10.18
C ILE A 154 -8.65 -8.90 -11.08
N GLY A 155 -7.46 -8.53 -11.57
CA GLY A 155 -7.26 -7.39 -12.47
C GLY A 155 -6.56 -6.20 -11.84
N PHE A 156 -5.88 -6.39 -10.70
CA PHE A 156 -4.95 -5.40 -10.17
C PHE A 156 -3.73 -5.22 -11.07
N LEU A 157 -3.16 -4.02 -11.02
CA LEU A 157 -1.88 -3.70 -11.64
C LEU A 157 -0.78 -3.75 -10.58
N MET A 158 0.22 -4.61 -10.77
CA MET A 158 1.37 -4.67 -9.88
C MET A 158 2.17 -3.37 -9.97
N ARG A 159 2.44 -2.75 -8.83
CA ARG A 159 3.21 -1.49 -8.73
C ARG A 159 4.62 -1.72 -8.23
N GLY A 160 4.80 -2.72 -7.38
CA GLY A 160 6.10 -3.10 -6.84
C GLY A 160 5.97 -3.82 -5.51
N GLU A 161 7.12 -4.24 -4.99
CA GLU A 161 7.25 -4.94 -3.72
C GLU A 161 8.19 -4.15 -2.82
N ILE A 162 7.83 -4.04 -1.54
CA ILE A 162 8.70 -3.51 -0.50
C ILE A 162 9.05 -4.67 0.44
N ILE A 163 10.32 -4.80 0.77
CA ILE A 163 10.83 -5.73 1.76
C ILE A 163 10.87 -4.98 3.09
N TRP A 164 10.00 -5.37 4.01
CA TRP A 164 10.10 -4.92 5.39
C TRP A 164 11.13 -5.79 6.12
N ASP A 165 12.31 -5.22 6.33
CA ASP A 165 13.38 -5.84 7.10
C ASP A 165 13.11 -5.70 8.61
N LYS A 166 12.73 -6.84 9.21
CA LYS A 166 12.48 -7.00 10.64
C LYS A 166 13.79 -7.26 11.41
N SER A 167 14.94 -7.30 10.75
CA SER A 167 16.22 -7.65 11.38
C SER A 167 16.64 -6.72 12.50
N ALA A 168 16.11 -5.49 12.55
CA ALA A 168 16.23 -4.59 13.69
C ALA A 168 15.63 -5.16 15.00
N SER A 169 14.73 -6.14 14.90
CA SER A 169 14.14 -6.91 16.01
C SER A 169 14.60 -8.37 16.07
N ALA A 170 15.34 -8.87 15.07
CA ALA A 170 15.71 -10.27 14.96
C ALA A 170 16.90 -10.62 15.88
N GLY A 171 16.64 -10.70 17.19
CA GLY A 171 17.51 -11.41 18.11
C GLY A 171 17.65 -12.89 17.71
N SER A 172 18.90 -13.36 17.59
CA SER A 172 19.37 -14.75 17.77
C SER A 172 18.46 -15.93 17.36
N SER A 173 17.68 -15.86 16.28
CA SER A 173 16.97 -17.07 15.79
C SER A 173 18.01 -18.10 15.34
N CYS A 174 18.23 -19.13 16.16
CA CYS A 174 19.18 -20.21 15.91
C CYS A 174 18.61 -21.31 14.99
N ALA A 175 17.57 -20.99 14.23
CA ALA A 175 16.88 -21.94 13.38
C ALA A 175 17.62 -22.13 12.04
N TRP A 176 18.91 -22.47 12.13
CA TRP A 176 19.86 -22.60 11.02
C TRP A 176 19.68 -23.86 10.17
N GLY A 177 18.81 -24.79 10.58
CA GLY A 177 18.82 -26.15 10.06
C GLY A 177 20.06 -26.90 10.52
N SER A 178 20.75 -27.59 9.61
CA SER A 178 22.03 -28.23 9.90
C SER A 178 23.13 -27.17 10.08
N PHE A 179 23.41 -26.82 11.34
CA PHE A 179 24.41 -25.82 11.68
C PHE A 179 25.79 -26.17 11.10
N GLN A 180 26.41 -25.22 10.39
CA GLN A 180 27.70 -25.39 9.73
C GLN A 180 27.81 -26.62 8.82
N SER A 181 26.69 -27.07 8.25
CA SER A 181 26.65 -28.19 7.31
C SER A 181 25.83 -27.84 6.08
N ALA A 182 26.39 -28.17 4.91
CA ALA A 182 25.68 -28.06 3.63
C ALA A 182 24.55 -29.10 3.48
N SER A 183 24.43 -30.06 4.41
CA SER A 183 23.41 -31.12 4.33
C SER A 183 21.99 -30.56 4.27
N ASN A 184 21.69 -29.52 5.06
CA ASN A 184 20.40 -28.86 5.08
C ASN A 184 20.42 -27.55 5.90
N PRO A 185 21.14 -26.50 5.47
CA PRO A 185 20.98 -25.17 6.09
C PRO A 185 19.59 -24.60 5.76
N CYS A 186 19.01 -23.83 6.68
CA CYS A 186 17.72 -23.16 6.49
C CYS A 186 17.89 -21.64 6.44
N LEU A 187 17.18 -20.99 5.52
CA LEU A 187 17.05 -19.54 5.53
C LEU A 187 16.30 -19.09 6.79
N ARG A 188 16.68 -17.91 7.28
CA ARG A 188 15.98 -17.25 8.39
C ARG A 188 15.04 -16.19 7.82
N ASP A 189 13.79 -16.25 8.22
CA ASP A 189 12.78 -15.27 7.84
C ASP A 189 13.00 -13.98 8.65
N VAL A 190 13.80 -13.07 8.08
CA VAL A 190 14.12 -11.77 8.69
C VAL A 190 13.31 -10.63 8.11
N HIS A 191 12.42 -10.91 7.18
CA HIS A 191 11.62 -9.91 6.50
C HIS A 191 10.19 -10.37 6.24
N GLU A 192 9.34 -9.42 5.87
CA GLU A 192 8.03 -9.63 5.27
C GLU A 192 7.94 -8.81 3.97
N TYR A 193 6.97 -9.16 3.13
CA TYR A 193 6.67 -8.46 1.89
C TYR A 193 5.49 -7.52 2.10
N LEU A 194 5.60 -6.32 1.54
CA LEU A 194 4.49 -5.44 1.29
C LEU A 194 4.28 -5.37 -0.22
N LEU A 195 3.28 -6.10 -0.68
CA LEU A 195 2.92 -6.17 -2.10
C LEU A 195 2.00 -4.99 -2.43
N VAL A 196 2.40 -4.15 -3.39
CA VAL A 196 1.70 -2.90 -3.72
C VAL A 196 1.01 -3.02 -5.06
N PHE A 197 -0.30 -2.85 -5.07
CA PHE A 197 -1.14 -2.96 -6.25
C PHE A 197 -1.95 -1.67 -6.50
N SER A 198 -2.33 -1.42 -7.75
CA SER A 198 -3.21 -0.31 -8.14
C SER A 198 -4.41 -0.82 -8.93
N LYS A 199 -5.55 -0.17 -8.79
CA LYS A 199 -6.76 -0.47 -9.58
C LYS A 199 -6.92 0.51 -10.74
N GLY A 200 -7.05 -0.02 -11.96
CA GLY A 200 -7.37 0.78 -13.14
C GLY A 200 -6.22 1.62 -13.68
N ASP A 201 -5.66 2.51 -12.87
CA ASP A 201 -4.53 3.37 -13.22
C ASP A 201 -3.53 3.39 -12.05
N TYR A 202 -2.27 3.72 -12.30
CA TYR A 202 -1.28 3.95 -11.25
C TYR A 202 -1.44 5.29 -10.54
N LYS A 203 -2.21 6.23 -11.12
CA LYS A 203 -2.45 7.57 -10.58
C LYS A 203 -3.79 7.68 -9.85
N LEU A 204 -3.73 7.85 -8.53
CA LEU A 204 -4.86 8.35 -7.73
C LEU A 204 -5.12 9.82 -8.10
N GLN A 205 -6.32 10.09 -8.60
CA GLN A 205 -6.68 11.43 -9.05
C GLN A 205 -7.02 12.33 -7.87
N ARG A 206 -6.61 13.60 -8.00
CA ARG A 206 -6.98 14.72 -7.13
C ARG A 206 -7.05 15.99 -7.97
N SER A 207 -8.19 16.66 -7.94
CA SER A 207 -8.42 17.93 -8.61
C SER A 207 -7.82 19.11 -7.84
N LYS A 208 -7.68 20.26 -8.51
CA LYS A 208 -7.26 21.51 -7.86
C LYS A 208 -8.24 21.96 -6.78
N LYS A 209 -9.54 21.71 -6.99
CA LYS A 209 -10.61 22.02 -6.05
C LYS A 209 -10.47 21.19 -4.77
N GLU A 210 -10.35 19.87 -4.89
CA GLU A 210 -10.17 18.99 -3.71
C GLU A 210 -8.91 19.36 -2.91
N ARG A 211 -7.82 19.71 -3.60
CA ARG A 211 -6.60 20.19 -2.92
C ARG A 211 -6.85 21.47 -2.13
N ALA A 212 -7.59 22.42 -2.69
CA ALA A 212 -7.95 23.66 -2.01
C ALA A 212 -8.93 23.43 -0.85
N GLU A 213 -9.74 22.38 -0.91
CA GLU A 213 -10.67 21.95 0.14
C GLU A 213 -10.02 21.05 1.21
N GLY A 214 -8.69 20.94 1.21
CA GLY A 214 -7.95 20.29 2.29
C GLY A 214 -7.63 18.81 2.08
N ARG A 215 -7.79 18.27 0.86
CA ARG A 215 -7.28 16.93 0.48
C ARG A 215 -5.79 16.99 0.15
N LEU A 216 -4.94 17.03 1.18
CA LEU A 216 -3.53 17.37 1.13
C LEU A 216 -2.60 16.15 1.21
N ASP A 217 -1.35 16.35 0.77
CA ASP A 217 -0.25 15.42 1.01
C ASP A 217 0.28 15.66 2.44
N THR A 218 0.56 14.60 3.20
CA THR A 218 1.08 14.73 4.58
C THR A 218 2.51 14.24 4.74
N ILE A 219 3.09 13.63 3.71
CA ILE A 219 4.41 13.02 3.80
C ILE A 219 5.52 14.08 3.81
N PRO A 220 6.40 14.12 4.83
CA PRO A 220 7.57 14.98 4.82
C PRO A 220 8.53 14.64 3.69
N ARG A 221 9.31 15.63 3.24
CA ARG A 221 10.25 15.46 2.11
C ARG A 221 11.23 14.30 2.31
N ASP A 222 11.86 14.22 3.48
CA ASP A 222 12.90 13.23 3.74
C ASP A 222 12.30 11.83 3.90
N ASP A 223 11.12 11.74 4.53
CA ASP A 223 10.34 10.51 4.61
C ASP A 223 9.94 10.02 3.21
N PHE A 224 9.49 10.90 2.32
CA PHE A 224 9.21 10.54 0.91
C PHE A 224 10.42 9.92 0.21
N ILE A 225 11.61 10.48 0.40
CA ILE A 225 12.84 9.94 -0.18
C ILE A 225 13.18 8.56 0.42
N GLN A 226 12.93 8.33 1.71
CA GLN A 226 13.18 7.02 2.32
C GLN A 226 12.11 5.99 1.93
N HIS A 227 10.84 6.37 1.93
CA HIS A 227 9.71 5.47 1.73
C HIS A 227 9.56 5.04 0.26
N THR A 228 10.18 5.77 -0.68
CA THR A 228 10.30 5.35 -2.09
C THR A 228 11.34 4.24 -2.33
N LYS A 229 12.14 3.87 -1.33
CA LYS A 229 13.04 2.71 -1.40
C LYS A 229 12.26 1.41 -1.21
N SER A 230 12.72 0.35 -1.85
CA SER A 230 12.11 -0.99 -1.78
C SER A 230 12.50 -1.78 -0.52
N ILE A 231 13.33 -1.24 0.38
CA ILE A 231 13.69 -1.88 1.65
C ILE A 231 13.38 -0.90 2.77
N TRP A 232 12.50 -1.30 3.68
CA TRP A 232 12.14 -0.55 4.87
C TRP A 232 12.64 -1.29 6.11
N SER A 233 13.48 -0.64 6.91
CA SER A 233 14.00 -1.22 8.15
C SER A 233 13.40 -0.50 9.36
N PHE A 234 12.60 -1.23 10.15
CA PHE A 234 12.08 -0.79 11.45
C PHE A 234 11.63 -2.00 12.28
N ALA A 235 11.58 -1.82 13.60
CA ALA A 235 11.30 -2.89 14.54
C ALA A 235 9.83 -3.35 14.54
N THR A 236 9.58 -4.59 14.92
CA THR A 236 8.24 -5.15 15.17
C THR A 236 7.65 -4.62 16.48
N GLU A 237 6.32 -4.54 16.60
CA GLU A 237 5.66 -4.27 17.89
C GLU A 237 5.74 -5.48 18.83
N ARG A 238 5.73 -5.21 20.13
CA ARG A 238 5.64 -6.27 21.15
C ARG A 238 4.18 -6.69 21.33
N ALA A 239 3.87 -7.96 21.07
CA ALA A 239 2.52 -8.54 21.22
C ALA A 239 1.88 -8.28 22.60
N SER A 240 2.70 -8.26 23.67
CA SER A 240 2.25 -8.01 25.05
C SER A 240 1.74 -6.58 25.31
N ARG A 241 2.01 -5.62 24.42
CA ARG A 241 1.54 -4.23 24.58
C ARG A 241 0.12 -4.02 24.04
N VAL A 242 -0.36 -4.91 23.18
CA VAL A 242 -1.61 -4.71 22.40
C VAL A 242 -2.65 -5.78 22.71
N ASN A 243 -2.35 -6.74 23.60
CA ASN A 243 -3.18 -7.92 23.87
C ASN A 243 -3.65 -8.63 22.59
N HIS A 244 -2.82 -8.54 21.55
CA HIS A 244 -3.03 -9.13 20.24
C HIS A 244 -1.78 -9.95 19.89
N PRO A 245 -1.93 -11.20 19.46
CA PRO A 245 -0.81 -12.12 19.33
C PRO A 245 0.07 -11.87 18.09
N ALA A 246 -0.35 -11.03 17.14
CA ALA A 246 0.45 -10.69 15.94
C ALA A 246 0.15 -9.33 15.26
N PRO A 247 0.13 -8.16 15.95
CA PRO A 247 -0.02 -6.88 15.27
C PRO A 247 1.28 -6.47 14.55
N PHE A 248 1.21 -6.07 13.29
CA PHE A 248 2.28 -5.29 12.67
C PHE A 248 2.37 -3.90 13.32
N PRO A 249 3.53 -3.22 13.27
CA PRO A 249 3.72 -1.89 13.85
C PRO A 249 2.90 -0.81 13.13
N VAL A 250 2.43 0.19 13.88
CA VAL A 250 1.71 1.38 13.34
C VAL A 250 2.53 2.13 12.29
N GLU A 251 3.86 2.08 12.39
CA GLU A 251 4.77 2.67 11.40
C GLU A 251 4.53 2.10 9.99
N LEU A 252 4.21 0.81 9.85
CA LEU A 252 3.99 0.19 8.54
C LEU A 252 2.79 0.77 7.78
N PRO A 253 1.54 0.76 8.32
CA PRO A 253 0.41 1.37 7.66
C PRO A 253 0.56 2.88 7.57
N LYS A 254 1.19 3.56 8.54
CA LYS A 254 1.52 4.99 8.44
C LYS A 254 2.25 5.30 7.13
N ARG A 255 3.36 4.60 6.85
CA ARG A 255 4.14 4.83 5.60
C ARG A 255 3.30 4.60 4.36
N CYS A 256 2.47 3.56 4.36
CA CYS A 256 1.55 3.27 3.25
C CYS A 256 0.52 4.39 3.06
N ILE A 257 -0.08 4.86 4.16
CA ILE A 257 -1.09 5.92 4.19
C ILE A 257 -0.52 7.24 3.68
N GLU A 258 0.68 7.61 4.14
CA GLU A 258 1.40 8.82 3.71
C GLU A 258 1.82 8.77 2.24
N MET A 259 2.20 7.61 1.73
CA MET A 259 2.64 7.42 0.34
C MET A 259 1.48 7.31 -0.66
N TYR A 260 0.33 6.77 -0.24
CA TYR A 260 -0.66 6.25 -1.17
C TYR A 260 -2.07 6.85 -1.05
N SER A 261 -2.30 7.74 -0.07
CA SER A 261 -3.56 8.48 0.07
C SER A 261 -3.31 9.94 0.46
N PHE A 262 -4.36 10.77 0.36
CA PHE A 262 -4.39 12.13 0.87
C PHE A 262 -5.14 12.21 2.22
N THR A 263 -5.11 13.36 2.90
CA THR A 263 -5.99 13.62 4.05
C THR A 263 -7.46 13.49 3.65
N GLY A 264 -8.30 13.02 4.58
CA GLY A 264 -9.74 12.80 4.36
C GLY A 264 -10.10 11.58 3.49
N ASP A 265 -9.13 10.98 2.79
CA ASP A 265 -9.30 9.71 2.09
C ASP A 265 -9.68 8.59 3.07
N VAL A 266 -10.31 7.54 2.54
CA VAL A 266 -10.76 6.38 3.31
C VAL A 266 -9.77 5.24 3.16
N VAL A 267 -9.27 4.75 4.30
CA VAL A 267 -8.41 3.59 4.44
C VAL A 267 -9.24 2.39 4.93
N LEU A 268 -9.23 1.30 4.17
CA LEU A 268 -9.90 0.05 4.53
C LEU A 268 -8.88 -0.97 5.03
N ASP A 269 -9.24 -1.70 6.09
CA ASP A 269 -8.56 -2.93 6.48
C ASP A 269 -9.60 -4.08 6.58
N PRO A 270 -9.61 -5.04 5.63
CA PRO A 270 -10.53 -6.18 5.63
C PRO A 270 -10.12 -7.30 6.60
N PHE A 271 -8.95 -7.21 7.24
CA PHE A 271 -8.47 -8.12 8.27
C PHE A 271 -7.98 -7.28 9.47
N ASN A 272 -8.89 -6.48 10.01
CA ASN A 272 -8.57 -5.36 10.89
C ASN A 272 -7.88 -5.79 12.20
N GLY A 273 -8.18 -6.97 12.71
CA GLY A 273 -7.73 -7.46 14.01
C GLY A 273 -7.89 -6.39 15.08
N SER A 274 -6.82 -6.15 15.84
CA SER A 274 -6.77 -5.10 16.86
C SER A 274 -6.76 -3.64 16.35
N GLY A 275 -6.93 -3.38 15.05
CA GLY A 275 -7.17 -2.03 14.52
C GLY A 275 -5.93 -1.19 14.20
N THR A 276 -4.75 -1.80 14.01
CA THR A 276 -3.49 -1.05 13.77
C THR A 276 -3.59 -0.12 12.54
N THR A 277 -4.16 -0.58 11.43
CA THR A 277 -4.35 0.25 10.23
C THR A 277 -5.28 1.43 10.50
N CYS A 278 -6.41 1.19 11.17
CA CYS A 278 -7.39 2.22 11.52
C CYS A 278 -6.80 3.27 12.47
N VAL A 279 -6.00 2.84 13.45
CA VAL A 279 -5.26 3.73 14.35
C VAL A 279 -4.31 4.63 13.55
N ALA A 280 -3.52 4.05 12.64
CA ALA A 280 -2.62 4.83 11.79
C ALA A 280 -3.38 5.82 10.88
N ALA A 281 -4.51 5.39 10.31
CA ALA A 281 -5.35 6.27 9.49
C ALA A 281 -5.85 7.47 10.30
N LYS A 282 -6.37 7.24 11.51
CA LYS A 282 -6.83 8.31 12.42
C LYS A 282 -5.69 9.27 12.77
N MET A 283 -4.53 8.74 13.16
CA MET A 283 -3.34 9.52 13.53
C MET A 283 -2.79 10.39 12.40
N HIS A 284 -3.08 10.05 11.15
CA HIS A 284 -2.59 10.77 9.96
C HIS A 284 -3.73 11.46 9.18
N GLY A 285 -4.87 11.73 9.82
CA GLY A 285 -5.94 12.54 9.24
C GLY A 285 -6.67 11.88 8.06
N ARG A 286 -6.71 10.54 8.01
CA ARG A 286 -7.56 9.76 7.10
C ARG A 286 -8.80 9.27 7.84
N ARG A 287 -9.86 9.02 7.08
CA ARG A 287 -10.99 8.23 7.55
C ARG A 287 -10.65 6.75 7.43
N TYR A 288 -11.30 5.92 8.23
CA TYR A 288 -11.06 4.47 8.18
C TYR A 288 -12.35 3.65 8.21
N LEU A 289 -12.22 2.42 7.73
CA LEU A 289 -13.14 1.32 7.98
C LEU A 289 -12.32 0.07 8.27
N GLY A 290 -12.48 -0.49 9.46
CA GLY A 290 -11.93 -1.80 9.80
C GLY A 290 -13.01 -2.86 9.76
N VAL A 291 -12.71 -4.05 9.24
CA VAL A 291 -13.62 -5.20 9.28
C VAL A 291 -12.87 -6.40 9.83
N ASP A 292 -13.46 -7.09 10.80
CA ASP A 292 -12.93 -8.34 11.35
C ASP A 292 -14.08 -9.28 11.73
N LEU A 293 -13.84 -10.59 11.70
CA LEU A 293 -14.82 -11.60 12.10
C LEU A 293 -14.91 -11.75 13.63
N SER A 294 -13.86 -11.38 14.36
CA SER A 294 -13.75 -11.54 15.80
C SER A 294 -14.32 -10.32 16.54
N GLU A 295 -15.43 -10.51 17.25
CA GLU A 295 -16.03 -9.50 18.13
C GLU A 295 -15.02 -8.96 19.17
N ASP A 296 -14.19 -9.83 19.72
CA ASP A 296 -13.15 -9.47 20.70
C ASP A 296 -12.09 -8.54 20.08
N TYR A 297 -11.66 -8.82 18.85
CA TYR A 297 -10.70 -7.96 18.15
C TYR A 297 -11.33 -6.63 17.74
N CYS A 298 -12.60 -6.63 17.32
CA CYS A 298 -13.34 -5.40 17.07
C CYS A 298 -13.42 -4.53 18.34
N ALA A 299 -13.74 -5.11 19.50
CA ALA A 299 -13.79 -4.38 20.76
C ALA A 299 -12.43 -3.78 21.16
N ILE A 300 -11.33 -4.54 21.01
CA ILE A 300 -9.97 -4.04 21.25
C ILE A 300 -9.63 -2.90 20.29
N ALA A 301 -10.00 -3.03 19.01
CA ALA A 301 -9.77 -1.98 18.02
C ALA A 301 -10.50 -0.69 18.38
N GLU A 302 -11.78 -0.78 18.78
CA GLU A 302 -12.56 0.39 19.21
C GLU A 302 -11.98 1.08 20.44
N GLU A 303 -11.53 0.31 21.46
CA GLU A 303 -10.87 0.89 22.64
C GLU A 303 -9.62 1.68 22.25
N ARG A 304 -8.74 1.08 21.42
CA ARG A 304 -7.53 1.73 20.93
C ARG A 304 -7.85 2.99 20.14
N LEU A 305 -8.87 2.93 19.29
CA LEU A 305 -9.32 4.07 18.48
C LEU A 305 -9.90 5.19 19.36
N GLY A 306 -10.60 4.85 20.44
CA GLY A 306 -11.10 5.82 21.42
C GLY A 306 -9.99 6.60 22.13
N GLN A 307 -8.85 5.95 22.39
CA GLN A 307 -7.68 6.54 23.03
C GLN A 307 -6.72 7.25 22.05
N THR A 308 -6.89 7.02 20.75
CA THR A 308 -6.01 7.59 19.72
C THR A 308 -6.40 9.03 19.39
N GLN A 309 -5.46 9.96 19.52
CA GLN A 309 -5.65 11.34 19.08
C GLN A 309 -5.60 11.42 17.54
N ALA A 310 -6.57 12.10 16.93
CA ALA A 310 -6.55 12.39 15.51
C ALA A 310 -5.57 13.53 15.20
N LEU A 311 -5.01 13.52 13.99
CA LEU A 311 -4.23 14.65 13.50
C LEU A 311 -5.10 15.90 13.45
N ASP A 312 -4.61 16.99 14.02
CA ASP A 312 -5.21 18.29 13.77
C ASP A 312 -4.79 18.76 12.38
N LEU A 313 -5.76 18.97 11.49
CA LEU A 313 -5.47 19.38 10.12
C LEU A 313 -4.98 20.83 10.07
N ASP A 314 -5.29 21.64 11.09
CA ASP A 314 -4.80 23.01 11.20
C ASP A 314 -3.28 23.07 11.38
N ASP A 315 -2.66 22.00 11.92
CA ASP A 315 -1.20 21.88 12.08
C ASP A 315 -0.45 21.66 10.76
N ILE A 316 -1.16 21.34 9.66
CA ILE A 316 -0.56 21.02 8.34
C ILE A 316 -0.56 22.23 7.41
N ILE A 317 -1.46 23.22 7.63
CA ILE A 317 -1.70 24.35 6.71
C ILE A 317 -0.79 25.55 7.04
N VAL A 318 0.49 25.31 7.31
CA VAL A 318 1.50 26.37 7.54
C VAL A 318 2.26 26.72 6.26
#